data_AF-A0A800FXI2-F1
#
_entry.id   AF-A0A800FXI2-F1
#
_cell.length_a   1.000
_cell.length_b   1.000
_cell.length_c   1.000
_cell.angle_alpha   90.00
_cell.angle_beta   90.00
_cell.angle_gamma   90.00
#
_symmetry.space_group_name_H-M   'P 1'
#
loop_
_entity.id
_entity.type
_entity.pdbx_description
1 polymer ?
#
loop_
_entity_poly.entity_id
_entity_poly.type
_entity_poly.pdbx_seq_one_letter_code
_entity_poly.pdbx_strand_id
1 'polypeptide(L)'
;IGTEEQCFYPGLEIRNLNWLDNQPAPESELGVQIRYRSLDVPATVRSTDKSSIVLEFDQPQRAVTPGQSAVFFSGDRVLGGGRIESALDRRELSLKT
;
A
#
# COMPACT_ATOMS: atom_id res chain seq x y z
N ILE A 1 -19.27 23.23 0.19
CA ILE A 1 -18.00 23.01 0.92
C ILE A 1 -18.08 21.59 1.46
N GLY A 2 -17.47 20.63 0.78
CA GLY A 2 -17.52 19.22 1.20
C GLY A 2 -16.73 19.08 2.50
N THR A 3 -17.33 18.45 3.50
CA THR A 3 -16.69 18.12 4.76
C THR A 3 -15.42 17.33 4.46
N GLU A 4 -14.28 17.88 4.87
CA GLU A 4 -13.00 17.18 4.93
C GLU A 4 -13.05 16.11 6.03
N GLU A 5 -14.03 15.21 5.96
CA GLU A 5 -14.05 13.99 6.74
C GLU A 5 -12.74 13.27 6.45
N GLN A 6 -11.96 13.15 7.51
CA GLN A 6 -10.60 12.68 7.47
C GLN A 6 -10.63 11.19 7.10
N CYS A 7 -10.69 10.88 5.81
CA CYS A 7 -10.61 9.51 5.30
C CYS A 7 -9.17 9.01 5.47
N PHE A 8 -8.89 8.55 6.68
CA PHE A 8 -7.72 7.76 7.03
C PHE A 8 -8.00 6.31 6.70
N TYR A 9 -7.16 5.72 5.87
CA TYR A 9 -7.27 4.33 5.46
C TYR A 9 -6.16 3.52 6.16
N PRO A 10 -6.52 2.46 6.92
CA PRO A 10 -5.53 1.58 7.52
C PRO A 10 -4.79 0.72 6.49
N GLY A 11 -5.31 0.57 5.27
CA GLY A 11 -4.62 -0.23 4.26
C GLY A 11 -4.86 0.25 2.83
N LEU A 12 -4.19 -0.42 1.89
CA LEU A 12 -4.37 -0.21 0.47
C LEU A 12 -4.25 -1.50 -0.34
N GLU A 13 -4.92 -1.53 -1.49
CA GLU A 13 -4.74 -2.57 -2.52
C GLU A 13 -3.97 -1.97 -3.69
N ILE A 14 -2.85 -2.60 -4.05
CA ILE A 14 -2.08 -2.29 -5.26
C ILE A 14 -2.26 -3.42 -6.26
N ARG A 15 -2.42 -3.07 -7.54
CA ARG A 15 -2.48 -3.99 -8.68
C ARG A 15 -1.44 -3.65 -9.73
N ASN A 16 -1.36 -4.48 -10.78
CA ASN A 16 -0.37 -4.34 -11.85
C ASN A 16 1.05 -4.29 -11.28
N LEU A 17 1.35 -5.27 -10.43
CA LEU A 17 2.61 -5.36 -9.71
C LEU A 17 3.76 -5.61 -10.69
N ASN A 18 4.85 -4.90 -10.47
CA ASN A 18 6.11 -5.07 -11.15
C ASN A 18 7.22 -5.17 -10.09
N TRP A 19 7.65 -6.40 -9.81
CA TRP A 19 8.72 -6.70 -8.88
C TRP A 19 10.08 -6.60 -9.59
N LEU A 20 11.01 -5.88 -8.98
CA LEU A 20 12.41 -5.79 -9.41
C LEU A 20 13.29 -6.78 -8.62
N ASP A 21 12.87 -7.08 -7.40
CA ASP A 21 13.47 -8.06 -6.50
C ASP A 21 12.45 -9.16 -6.17
N ASN A 22 12.68 -9.91 -5.10
CA ASN A 22 11.78 -10.93 -4.61
C ASN A 22 10.46 -10.32 -4.12
N GLN A 23 9.35 -10.97 -4.50
CA GLN A 23 8.04 -10.65 -3.97
C GLN A 23 8.04 -10.90 -2.45
N PRO A 24 7.63 -9.92 -1.61
CA PRO A 24 7.60 -10.07 -0.17
C PRO A 24 6.53 -11.09 0.24
N ALA A 25 6.84 -11.90 1.25
CA ALA A 25 5.89 -12.85 1.82
C ALA A 25 4.81 -12.12 2.64
N PRO A 26 3.63 -12.73 2.86
CA PRO A 26 2.69 -12.25 3.87
C PRO A 26 3.36 -12.07 5.23
N GLU A 27 2.90 -11.08 6.00
CA GLU A 27 3.46 -10.61 7.27
C GLU A 27 4.85 -9.98 7.18
N SER A 28 5.39 -9.75 5.98
CA SER A 28 6.64 -8.99 5.82
C SER A 28 6.40 -7.49 6.01
N GLU A 29 7.34 -6.82 6.67
CA GLU A 29 7.37 -5.37 6.78
C GLU A 29 8.12 -4.75 5.59
N LEU A 30 7.57 -3.67 5.03
CA LEU A 30 8.17 -2.90 3.95
C LEU A 30 7.82 -1.41 4.05
N GLY A 31 8.61 -0.57 3.40
CA GLY A 31 8.26 0.83 3.16
C GLY A 31 7.44 0.94 1.87
N VAL A 32 6.37 1.72 1.86
CA VAL A 32 5.61 2.01 0.64
C VAL A 32 5.51 3.51 0.40
N GLN A 33 5.95 3.97 -0.77
CA GLN A 33 5.73 5.35 -1.22
C GLN A 33 4.44 5.41 -2.03
N ILE A 34 3.39 5.96 -1.44
CA ILE A 34 2.05 6.11 -2.06
C ILE A 34 1.85 7.46 -2.78
N ARG A 35 2.83 8.36 -2.68
CA ARG A 35 2.79 9.72 -3.23
C ARG A 35 4.17 10.13 -3.73
N TYR A 36 4.22 10.71 -4.92
CA TYR A 36 5.46 11.21 -5.50
C TYR A 36 6.12 12.23 -4.55
N ARG A 37 7.43 12.05 -4.28
CA ARG A 37 8.25 12.87 -3.36
C ARG A 37 7.82 12.86 -1.89
N SER A 38 6.94 11.96 -1.49
CA SER A 38 6.67 11.72 -0.06
C SER A 38 7.66 10.70 0.49
N LEU A 39 7.89 10.76 1.81
CA LEU A 39 8.57 9.67 2.50
C LEU A 39 7.76 8.39 2.32
N ASP A 40 8.46 7.27 2.22
CA ASP A 40 7.82 5.97 2.34
C ASP A 40 7.21 5.83 3.74
N VAL A 41 6.09 5.12 3.80
CA VAL A 41 5.40 4.82 5.04
C VAL A 41 5.57 3.34 5.37
N PRO A 42 5.84 2.98 6.64
CA PRO A 42 5.94 1.59 7.04
C PRO A 42 4.58 0.90 6.87
N ALA A 43 4.61 -0.29 6.28
CA ALA A 43 3.45 -1.11 6.04
C ALA A 43 3.80 -2.60 6.14
N THR A 44 2.83 -3.39 6.61
CA THR A 44 2.88 -4.84 6.66
C THR A 44 2.12 -5.42 5.47
N VAL A 45 2.70 -6.40 4.80
CA VAL A 45 2.03 -7.18 3.75
C VAL A 45 0.99 -8.09 4.39
N ARG A 46 -0.29 -7.85 4.14
CA ARG A 46 -1.37 -8.72 4.65
C ARG A 46 -1.66 -9.86 3.69
N SER A 47 -1.68 -9.57 2.40
CA SER A 47 -1.87 -10.58 1.36
C SER A 47 -1.09 -10.20 0.10
N THR A 48 -0.58 -11.20 -0.62
CA THR A 48 0.16 -11.01 -1.85
C THR A 48 -0.23 -12.13 -2.83
N ASP A 49 -0.68 -11.73 -4.01
CA ASP A 49 -1.08 -12.60 -5.11
C ASP A 49 -0.22 -12.33 -6.34
N LYS A 50 -0.48 -13.05 -7.43
CA LYS A 50 0.21 -12.80 -8.71
C LYS A 50 -0.09 -11.42 -9.30
N SER A 51 -1.24 -10.82 -9.00
CA SER A 51 -1.71 -9.58 -9.63
C SER A 51 -1.96 -8.42 -8.66
N SER A 52 -2.02 -8.70 -7.36
CA SER A 52 -2.40 -7.75 -6.31
C SER A 52 -1.60 -7.96 -5.04
N ILE A 53 -1.41 -6.89 -4.28
CA ILE A 53 -0.86 -6.93 -2.93
C ILE A 53 -1.69 -6.02 -2.05
N VAL A 54 -1.96 -6.47 -0.83
CA VAL A 54 -2.71 -5.76 0.18
C VAL A 54 -1.74 -5.41 1.30
N LEU A 55 -1.64 -4.11 1.58
CA LEU A 55 -0.79 -3.57 2.61
C LEU A 55 -1.65 -2.99 3.73
N GLU A 56 -1.28 -3.27 4.98
CA GLU A 56 -1.74 -2.54 6.15
C GLU A 56 -0.65 -1.55 6.57
N PHE A 57 -0.99 -0.28 6.73
CA PHE A 57 -0.09 0.71 7.27
C PHE A 57 -0.03 0.61 8.81
N ASP A 58 1.16 0.81 9.38
CA ASP A 58 1.32 0.91 10.83
C ASP A 58 0.52 2.09 11.40
N GLN A 59 0.48 3.18 10.66
CA GLN A 59 -0.36 4.33 10.94
C GLN A 59 -1.28 4.61 9.75
N PRO A 60 -2.61 4.73 9.96
CA PRO A 60 -3.54 5.03 8.88
C PRO A 60 -3.12 6.27 8.07
N GLN A 61 -3.19 6.16 6.75
CA GLN A 61 -2.73 7.22 5.84
C GLN A 61 -3.91 7.96 5.22
N ARG A 62 -3.78 9.28 5.06
CA ARG A 62 -4.79 10.12 4.39
C ARG A 62 -4.64 10.08 2.88
N ALA A 63 -5.77 10.15 2.20
CA ALA A 63 -5.85 10.49 0.78
C ALA A 63 -4.92 9.62 -0.09
N VAL A 64 -5.07 8.30 0.05
CA VAL A 64 -4.60 7.32 -0.92
C VAL A 64 -5.46 7.52 -2.17
N THR A 65 -4.86 7.97 -3.27
CA THR A 65 -5.60 8.30 -4.51
C THR A 65 -5.49 7.12 -5.49
N PRO A 66 -6.61 6.49 -5.87
CA PRO A 66 -6.63 5.48 -6.92
C PRO A 66 -5.99 5.97 -8.22
N GLY A 67 -5.27 5.08 -8.89
CA GLY A 67 -4.57 5.37 -10.14
C GLY A 67 -3.15 5.93 -10.00
N GLN A 68 -2.74 6.34 -8.79
CA GLN A 68 -1.34 6.69 -8.51
C GLN A 68 -0.46 5.44 -8.46
N SER A 69 0.85 5.61 -8.68
CA SER A 69 1.82 4.54 -8.52
C SER A 69 2.26 4.42 -7.06
N ALA A 70 2.41 3.18 -6.60
CA ALA A 70 3.06 2.84 -5.34
C ALA A 70 4.42 2.20 -5.63
N VAL A 71 5.42 2.54 -4.82
CA VAL A 71 6.76 1.94 -4.87
C VAL A 71 7.06 1.29 -3.54
N PHE A 72 7.58 0.07 -3.55
CA PHE A 72 7.89 -0.73 -2.37
C PHE A 72 9.39 -0.73 -2.09
N PHE A 73 9.74 -0.62 -0.82
CA PHE A 73 11.11 -0.48 -0.33
C PHE A 73 11.40 -1.46 0.82
N SER A 74 12.63 -1.95 0.88
CA SER A 74 13.19 -2.65 2.03
C SER A 74 14.48 -1.94 2.43
N GLY A 75 14.39 -1.08 3.46
CA GLY A 75 15.43 -0.09 3.74
C GLY A 75 15.65 0.80 2.51
N ASP A 76 16.91 0.94 2.07
CA ASP A 76 17.29 1.74 0.90
C ASP A 76 17.07 1.03 -0.47
N ARG A 77 16.55 -0.21 -0.48
CA ARG A 77 16.37 -0.99 -1.72
C ARG A 77 14.96 -0.91 -2.25
N VAL A 78 14.82 -0.74 -3.57
CA VAL A 78 13.52 -0.82 -4.27
C VAL A 78 13.18 -2.28 -4.55
N LEU A 79 12.10 -2.76 -3.95
CA LEU A 79 11.59 -4.12 -4.20
C LEU A 79 10.78 -4.20 -5.49
N GLY A 80 10.06 -3.13 -5.82
CA GLY A 80 9.16 -3.07 -6.96
C GLY A 80 8.12 -1.97 -6.82
N GLY A 81 7.03 -2.09 -7.55
CA GLY A 81 5.92 -1.16 -7.45
C GLY A 81 4.67 -1.65 -8.16
N GLY A 82 3.64 -0.82 -8.17
CA GLY A 82 2.40 -1.08 -8.88
C GLY A 82 1.50 0.14 -8.92
N ARG A 83 0.24 -0.05 -9.31
CA ARG A 83 -0.78 1.00 -9.34
C ARG A 83 -1.76 0.79 -8.20
N ILE A 84 -1.97 1.85 -7.41
CA ILE A 84 -2.95 1.88 -6.32
C ILE A 84 -4.34 1.71 -6.95
N GLU A 85 -5.03 0.64 -6.58
CA GLU A 85 -6.39 0.36 -7.05
C GLU A 85 -7.41 1.02 -6.12
N SER A 86 -7.26 0.80 -4.81
CA SER A 86 -8.18 1.32 -3.80
C SER A 86 -7.51 1.50 -2.45
N ALA A 87 -8.06 2.44 -1.67
CA ALA A 87 -7.76 2.58 -0.26
C ALA A 87 -8.76 1.72 0.54
N LEU A 88 -8.28 0.95 1.51
CA LEU A 88 -9.10 -0.01 2.24
C LEU A 88 -9.45 0.53 3.63
N ASP A 89 -10.74 0.54 3.98
CA ASP A 89 -11.15 0.77 5.37
C ASP A 89 -10.91 -0.47 6.24
N ARG A 90 -11.04 -0.35 7.57
CA ARG A 90 -10.77 -1.45 8.51
C ARG A 90 -11.61 -2.70 8.23
N ARG A 91 -12.85 -2.54 7.76
CA ARG A 91 -13.72 -3.66 7.39
C ARG A 91 -13.21 -4.36 6.13
N GLU A 92 -12.87 -3.60 5.09
CA GLU A 92 -12.35 -4.15 3.84
C GLU A 92 -11.00 -4.84 4.01
N LEU A 93 -10.12 -4.25 4.82
CA LEU A 93 -8.80 -4.82 5.13
C LEU A 93 -8.92 -6.18 5.84
N SER A 94 -9.88 -6.30 6.77
CA SER A 94 -10.15 -7.55 7.48
C SER A 94 -10.72 -8.65 6.58
N LEU A 95 -11.34 -8.31 5.44
CA LEU A 95 -11.86 -9.28 4.47
C LEU A 95 -10.78 -9.76 3.47
N LYS A 96 -9.66 -9.05 3.39
CA LYS A 96 -8.57 -9.27 2.44
C LYS A 96 -7.30 -9.83 3.10
N THR A 97 -7.30 -9.97 4.42
CA THR A 97 -6.24 -10.60 5.22
C THR A 97 -6.57 -12.07 5.43
#